data_AF-U1XXB9-F1
#
_entry.id   AF-U1XXB9-F1
#
_cell.length_a   1.000
_cell.length_b   1.000
_cell.length_c   1.000
_cell.angle_alpha   90.00
_cell.angle_beta   90.00
_cell.angle_gamma   90.00
#
_symmetry.space_group_name_H-M   'P 1'
#
loop_
_entity.id
_entity.type
_entity.pdbx_description
1 polymer ?
#
loop_
_entity_poly.entity_id
_entity_poly.type
_entity_poly.pdbx_seq_one_letter_code
_entity_poly.pdbx_strand_id
1 'polypeptide(L)'
;MMESVYWAVAVGAIVAGFVQGLSGFAFGMVAMSCWAWFLEPQLAAVLAVCGAWTGQMIAAFTRRRTSYWQILLPSIGLVMLAVLIPVLAGARLYVGISQSTFRAIVLSLLTLSGIAMLVSSVPQLLAR
;
A
#
# COMPACT_ATOMS: atom_id res chain seq x y z
N MET A 1 27.38 -5.59 -0.17
CA MET A 1 26.25 -4.63 -0.19
C MET A 1 25.17 -5.03 -1.20
N MET A 2 25.52 -5.46 -2.41
CA MET A 2 24.52 -5.91 -3.42
C MET A 2 23.77 -7.19 -3.02
N GLU A 3 24.45 -8.22 -2.47
CA GLU A 3 23.79 -9.48 -2.07
C GLU A 3 22.70 -9.29 -1.00
N SER A 4 22.94 -8.43 -0.01
CA SER A 4 21.95 -8.14 1.02
C SER A 4 20.69 -7.47 0.47
N VAL A 5 20.83 -6.66 -0.58
CA VAL A 5 19.69 -6.01 -1.25
C VAL A 5 18.84 -7.03 -2.00
N TYR A 6 19.46 -7.98 -2.72
CA TYR A 6 18.71 -9.03 -3.43
C TYR A 6 17.88 -9.89 -2.48
N TRP A 7 18.44 -10.25 -1.32
CA TRP A 7 17.69 -10.99 -0.31
C TRP A 7 16.52 -10.19 0.27
N ALA A 8 16.71 -8.91 0.57
CA ALA A 8 15.64 -8.03 1.04
C ALA A 8 14.51 -7.91 -0.01
N VAL A 9 14.87 -7.80 -1.29
CA VAL A 9 13.91 -7.79 -2.40
C VAL A 9 13.15 -9.10 -2.47
N ALA A 10 13.86 -10.24 -2.49
CA ALA A 10 13.26 -11.56 -2.61
C ALA A 10 12.28 -11.85 -1.48
N VAL A 11 12.69 -11.63 -0.22
CA VAL A 11 11.84 -11.87 0.95
C VAL A 11 10.60 -10.98 0.92
N GLY A 12 10.76 -9.67 0.67
CA GLY A 12 9.62 -8.76 0.58
C GLY A 12 8.65 -9.13 -0.55
N ALA A 13 9.16 -9.54 -1.72
CA ALA A 13 8.34 -9.98 -2.84
C ALA A 13 7.57 -11.27 -2.55
N ILE A 14 8.19 -12.24 -1.86
CA ILE A 14 7.53 -13.51 -1.49
C ILE A 14 6.39 -13.25 -0.53
N VAL A 15 6.65 -12.50 0.56
CA VAL A 15 5.63 -12.20 1.57
C VAL A 15 4.51 -11.36 0.96
N ALA A 16 4.84 -10.33 0.18
CA ALA A 16 3.86 -9.49 -0.48
C ALA A 16 3.03 -10.24 -1.53
N GLY A 17 3.65 -11.12 -2.32
CA GLY A 17 2.97 -11.96 -3.30
C GLY A 17 1.99 -12.94 -2.65
N PHE A 18 2.39 -13.55 -1.52
CA PHE A 18 1.50 -14.41 -0.75
C PHE A 18 0.27 -13.66 -0.22
N VAL A 19 0.49 -12.52 0.44
CA VAL A 19 -0.62 -11.71 0.99
C VAL A 19 -1.50 -11.12 -0.12
N GLN A 20 -0.91 -10.76 -1.27
CA GLN A 20 -1.68 -10.37 -2.44
C GLN A 20 -2.51 -11.54 -2.99
N GLY A 21 -2.01 -12.77 -2.96
CA GLY A 21 -2.78 -13.95 -3.34
C GLY A 21 -4.03 -14.14 -2.47
N LEU A 22 -3.91 -13.89 -1.16
CA LEU A 22 -5.03 -13.99 -0.21
C LEU A 22 -6.03 -12.82 -0.32
N SER A 23 -5.53 -11.58 -0.46
CA SER A 23 -6.34 -10.34 -0.41
C SER A 23 -6.78 -9.81 -1.79
N GLY A 24 -6.05 -10.15 -2.85
CA GLY A 24 -6.22 -9.64 -4.21
C GLY A 24 -5.43 -8.37 -4.56
N PHE A 25 -4.95 -7.58 -3.59
CA PHE A 25 -4.34 -6.26 -3.90
C PHE A 25 -3.21 -5.78 -2.97
N ALA A 26 -2.97 -6.42 -1.81
CA ALA A 26 -2.16 -5.84 -0.74
C ALA A 26 -0.62 -5.88 -0.94
N PHE A 27 -0.12 -6.18 -2.15
CA PHE A 27 1.31 -6.32 -2.41
C PHE A 27 2.11 -5.08 -2.03
N GLY A 28 1.72 -3.90 -2.53
CA GLY A 28 2.48 -2.68 -2.32
C GLY A 28 2.64 -2.32 -0.84
N MET A 29 1.58 -2.49 -0.04
CA MET A 29 1.65 -2.22 1.40
C MET A 29 2.63 -3.16 2.11
N VAL A 30 2.52 -4.47 1.85
CA VAL A 30 3.36 -5.49 2.50
C VAL A 30 4.81 -5.39 2.05
N ALA A 31 5.04 -5.23 0.74
CA ALA A 31 6.38 -5.08 0.17
C ALA A 31 7.07 -3.83 0.73
N MET A 32 6.37 -2.70 0.83
CA MET A 32 6.93 -1.47 1.38
C MET A 32 7.25 -1.58 2.87
N SER A 33 6.48 -2.33 3.67
CA SER A 33 6.84 -2.60 5.07
C SER A 33 8.20 -3.29 5.22
N CYS A 34 8.58 -4.12 4.23
CA CYS A 34 9.90 -4.75 4.17
C CYS A 34 10.95 -3.84 3.53
N TRP A 35 10.64 -3.25 2.36
CA TRP A 35 11.61 -2.55 1.51
C TRP A 35 11.94 -1.13 1.95
N ALA A 36 11.07 -0.46 2.71
CA ALA A 36 11.28 0.92 3.16
C ALA A 36 12.58 1.14 3.96
N TRP A 37 13.12 0.07 4.55
CA TRP A 37 14.34 0.11 5.36
C TRP A 37 15.63 -0.16 4.58
N PHE A 38 15.54 -0.81 3.42
CA PHE A 38 16.70 -1.37 2.72
C PHE A 38 16.85 -0.87 1.28
N LEU A 39 15.77 -0.42 0.66
CA LEU A 39 15.75 0.02 -0.73
C LEU A 39 15.63 1.54 -0.83
N GLU A 40 16.25 2.08 -1.87
CA GLU A 40 15.97 3.45 -2.27
C GLU A 40 14.47 3.59 -2.62
N PRO A 41 13.82 4.70 -2.22
CA PRO A 41 12.37 4.88 -2.41
C PRO A 41 11.92 4.73 -3.88
N GLN A 42 12.76 5.16 -4.83
CA GLN A 42 12.48 5.06 -6.26
C GLN A 42 12.46 3.60 -6.73
N LEU A 43 13.46 2.81 -6.33
CA LEU A 43 13.54 1.38 -6.65
C LEU A 43 12.40 0.61 -5.99
N ALA A 44 12.13 0.87 -4.70
CA ALA A 44 11.03 0.25 -3.97
C ALA A 44 9.67 0.53 -4.61
N ALA A 45 9.43 1.77 -5.05
CA ALA A 45 8.21 2.16 -5.73
C ALA A 45 8.03 1.41 -7.06
N VAL A 46 9.07 1.36 -7.90
CA VAL A 46 9.01 0.65 -9.19
C VAL A 46 8.74 -0.84 -8.97
N LEU A 47 9.47 -1.49 -8.06
CA LEU A 47 9.27 -2.90 -7.74
C LEU A 47 7.87 -3.17 -7.16
N ALA A 48 7.34 -2.26 -6.34
CA ALA A 48 6.01 -2.40 -5.75
C ALA A 48 4.92 -2.34 -6.82
N VAL A 49 5.05 -1.41 -7.78
CA VAL A 49 4.13 -1.31 -8.92
C VAL A 49 4.23 -2.54 -9.80
N CYS A 50 5.43 -2.96 -10.20
CA CYS A 50 5.64 -4.14 -11.03
C CYS A 50 5.10 -5.42 -10.37
N GLY A 51 5.39 -5.63 -9.08
CA GLY A 51 4.92 -6.79 -8.33
C GLY A 51 3.40 -6.79 -8.16
N ALA A 52 2.82 -5.65 -7.75
CA ALA A 52 1.37 -5.53 -7.59
C ALA A 52 0.63 -5.78 -8.91
N TRP A 53 1.14 -5.26 -10.03
CA TRP A 53 0.54 -5.44 -11.35
C TRP A 53 0.63 -6.90 -11.82
N THR A 54 1.76 -7.56 -11.57
CA THR A 54 1.94 -8.99 -11.85
C THR A 54 0.94 -9.84 -11.08
N GLY A 55 0.78 -9.59 -9.77
CA GLY A 55 -0.21 -10.31 -8.96
C GLY A 55 -1.65 -10.03 -9.39
N GLN A 56 -1.98 -8.80 -9.81
CA GLN A 56 -3.30 -8.49 -10.36
C GLN A 56 -3.56 -9.19 -11.69
N MET A 57 -2.56 -9.29 -12.58
CA MET A 57 -2.67 -10.06 -13.82
C MET A 57 -2.94 -11.53 -13.52
N ILE A 58 -2.15 -12.15 -12.63
CA ILE A 58 -2.33 -13.54 -12.22
C ILE A 58 -3.74 -13.76 -11.64
N ALA A 59 -4.20 -12.88 -10.75
CA ALA A 59 -5.53 -12.95 -10.16
C ALA A 59 -6.64 -12.82 -11.23
N ALA A 60 -6.46 -11.91 -12.20
CA ALA A 60 -7.40 -11.71 -13.29
C ALA A 60 -7.52 -12.94 -14.21
N PHE A 61 -6.41 -13.65 -14.47
CA PHE A 61 -6.40 -14.84 -15.31
C PHE A 61 -6.80 -16.12 -14.56
N THR A 62 -6.61 -16.19 -13.24
CA THR A 62 -6.90 -17.40 -12.43
C THR A 62 -8.39 -17.52 -12.08
N ARG A 63 -9.14 -16.41 -12.03
CA ARG A 63 -10.59 -16.49 -11.79
C ARG A 63 -11.34 -17.00 -13.03
N ARG A 64 -12.01 -18.15 -12.89
CA ARG A 64 -12.97 -18.65 -13.90
C ARG A 64 -14.10 -17.63 -14.06
N ARG A 65 -14.30 -17.17 -15.29
CA ARG A 65 -15.29 -16.15 -15.65
C ARG A 65 -16.72 -16.68 -15.50
N THR A 66 -17.41 -16.34 -14.42
CA THR A 66 -18.87 -16.16 -14.50
C THR A 66 -19.12 -14.79 -15.12
N SER A 67 -20.00 -14.73 -16.11
CA SER A 67 -20.29 -13.51 -16.87
C SER A 67 -21.06 -12.50 -16.01
N TYR A 68 -20.33 -11.73 -15.19
CA TYR A 68 -20.83 -10.58 -14.42
C TYR A 68 -20.39 -9.25 -15.04
N TRP A 69 -20.10 -9.24 -16.35
CA TRP A 69 -19.62 -8.05 -17.07
C TRP A 69 -20.53 -6.84 -16.91
N GLN A 70 -21.84 -7.04 -16.81
CA GLN A 70 -22.82 -5.97 -16.61
C GLN A 70 -22.72 -5.28 -15.23
N ILE A 71 -22.18 -5.97 -14.22
CA ILE A 71 -21.99 -5.44 -12.85
C ILE A 71 -20.56 -4.90 -12.68
N LEU A 72 -19.57 -5.58 -13.28
CA LEU A 72 -18.16 -5.20 -13.22
C LEU A 72 -17.87 -3.90 -13.97
N LEU A 73 -18.44 -3.69 -15.16
CA LEU A 73 -18.16 -2.51 -15.99
C LEU A 73 -18.40 -1.17 -15.28
N PRO A 74 -19.58 -0.93 -14.65
CA PRO A 74 -19.79 0.32 -13.91
C PRO A 74 -18.91 0.42 -12.65
N SER A 75 -18.61 -0.70 -11.99
CA SER A 75 -17.75 -0.70 -10.80
C SER A 75 -16.28 -0.35 -11.10
N ILE A 76 -15.76 -0.73 -12.28
CA ILE A 76 -14.40 -0.37 -12.71
C ILE A 76 -14.28 1.14 -12.90
N GLY A 77 -15.28 1.78 -13.50
CA GLY A 77 -15.32 3.23 -13.65
C GLY A 77 -15.30 3.95 -12.29
N LEU A 78 -16.09 3.45 -11.34
CA LEU A 78 -16.14 3.99 -9.98
C LEU A 78 -14.81 3.82 -9.24
N VAL A 79 -14.19 2.64 -9.30
CA VAL A 79 -12.89 2.35 -8.67
C VAL A 79 -11.79 3.20 -9.29
N MET A 80 -11.76 3.31 -10.62
CA MET A 80 -10.82 4.17 -11.32
C MET A 80 -10.95 5.62 -10.85
N LEU A 81 -12.17 6.14 -10.75
CA LEU A 81 -12.40 7.49 -10.26
C LEU A 81 -11.96 7.66 -8.80
N ALA A 82 -12.32 6.69 -7.96
CA ALA A 82 -11.97 6.67 -6.53
C ALA A 82 -10.46 6.57 -6.28
N VAL A 83 -9.67 6.03 -7.21
CA VAL A 83 -8.21 5.99 -7.14
C VAL A 83 -7.57 7.21 -7.80
N LEU A 84 -8.06 7.59 -8.98
CA LEU A 84 -7.44 8.65 -9.80
C LEU A 84 -7.57 10.01 -9.13
N ILE A 85 -8.73 10.33 -8.54
CA ILE A 85 -8.95 11.59 -7.83
C ILE A 85 -7.92 11.79 -6.70
N PRO A 86 -7.78 10.87 -5.72
CA PRO A 86 -6.83 11.07 -4.64
C PRO A 86 -5.37 11.01 -5.09
N VAL A 87 -5.01 10.23 -6.11
CA VAL A 87 -3.65 10.22 -6.66
C VAL A 87 -3.29 11.57 -7.27
N LEU A 88 -4.17 12.14 -8.09
CA LEU A 88 -3.95 13.46 -8.69
C LEU A 88 -3.96 14.57 -7.64
N ALA A 89 -4.90 14.52 -6.68
CA ALA A 89 -4.97 15.47 -5.59
C ALA A 89 -3.70 15.43 -4.73
N GLY A 90 -3.23 14.23 -4.36
CA GLY A 90 -2.01 14.02 -3.61
C GLY A 90 -0.77 14.52 -4.34
N ALA A 91 -0.65 14.23 -5.64
CA ALA A 91 0.44 14.74 -6.47
C ALA A 91 0.44 16.27 -6.56
N ARG A 92 -0.73 16.91 -6.70
CA ARG A 92 -0.88 18.37 -6.72
C ARG A 92 -0.56 19.01 -5.37
N LEU A 93 -1.02 18.40 -4.27
CA LEU A 93 -0.69 18.83 -2.91
C LEU A 93 0.81 18.75 -2.63
N TYR A 94 1.47 17.68 -3.10
CA TYR A 94 2.90 17.49 -2.90
C TYR A 94 3.75 18.58 -3.59
N VAL A 95 3.34 19.04 -4.78
CA VAL A 95 4.05 20.13 -5.48
C VAL A 95 3.95 21.46 -4.70
N GLY A 96 2.87 21.68 -3.95
CA GLY A 96 2.66 22.91 -3.17
C GLY A 96 3.27 22.91 -1.77
N ILE A 97 3.73 21.76 -1.27
CA ILE A 97 4.18 21.60 0.13
C ILE A 97 5.68 21.29 0.17
N SER A 98 6.43 22.00 1.03
CA SER A 98 7.84 21.68 1.27
C SER A 98 7.99 20.34 1.99
N GLN A 99 9.10 19.64 1.74
CA GLN A 99 9.38 18.33 2.33
C GLN A 99 9.32 18.34 3.87
N SER A 100 9.72 19.45 4.50
CA SER A 100 9.65 19.64 5.96
C SER A 100 8.20 19.73 6.48
N THR A 101 7.34 20.48 5.80
CA THR A 101 5.94 20.64 6.17
C THR A 101 5.16 19.34 5.99
N PHE A 102 5.38 18.62 4.89
CA PHE A 102 4.77 17.30 4.68
C PHE A 102 5.15 16.34 5.81
N ARG A 103 6.44 16.29 6.15
CA ARG A 103 6.94 15.44 7.25
C ARG A 103 6.32 15.83 8.59
N ALA A 104 6.21 17.12 8.88
CA ALA A 104 5.57 17.61 10.10
C ALA A 104 4.09 17.20 10.19
N ILE A 105 3.33 17.34 9.09
CA ILE A 105 1.92 16.92 9.02
C ILE A 105 1.78 15.42 9.29
N VAL A 106 2.55 14.58 8.58
CA VAL A 106 2.48 13.11 8.71
C VAL A 106 2.87 12.67 10.12
N LEU A 107 3.96 13.20 10.67
CA LEU A 107 4.40 12.85 12.02
C LEU A 107 3.40 13.30 13.10
N SER A 108 2.76 14.45 12.91
CA SER A 108 1.73 14.95 13.84
C SER A 108 0.51 14.03 13.83
N LEU A 109 0.03 13.65 12.64
CA LEU A 109 -1.07 12.68 12.48
C LEU A 109 -0.74 11.33 13.12
N LEU A 110 0.47 10.80 12.88
CA LEU A 110 0.93 9.54 13.47
C LEU A 110 1.00 9.61 14.99
N THR A 111 1.54 10.71 15.54
CA THR A 111 1.66 10.90 16.99
C THR A 111 0.28 10.99 17.65
N LEU A 112 -0.64 11.77 17.06
CA LEU A 112 -2.02 11.89 17.55
C LEU A 112 -2.76 10.55 17.48
N SER A 113 -2.57 9.78 16.41
CA SER A 113 -3.17 8.45 16.27
C SER A 113 -2.63 7.48 17.32
N GLY A 114 -1.32 7.48 17.57
CA GLY A 114 -0.71 6.68 18.63
C GLY A 114 -1.23 7.03 20.03
N ILE A 115 -1.37 8.32 20.34
CA ILE A 115 -1.98 8.79 21.59
C ILE A 115 -3.42 8.31 21.70
N ALA A 116 -4.22 8.45 20.64
CA ALA A 116 -5.61 8.00 20.63
C ALA A 116 -5.74 6.49 20.89
N MET A 117 -4.86 5.68 20.29
CA MET A 117 -4.81 4.23 20.56
C MET A 117 -4.37 3.90 21.98
N LEU A 118 -3.46 4.68 22.55
CA LEU A 118 -3.02 4.49 23.93
C LEU A 118 -4.15 4.81 24.92
N VAL A 119 -4.83 5.95 24.72
CA VAL A 119 -5.98 6.37 25.52
C VAL A 119 -7.13 5.38 25.41
N SER A 120 -7.41 4.84 24.22
CA SER A 120 -8.47 3.84 24.04
C SER A 120 -8.15 2.50 24.73
N SER A 121 -6.88 2.20 24.98
CA SER A 121 -6.43 1.00 25.67
C SER A 121 -6.49 1.10 27.21
N VAL A 122 -6.46 2.31 27.78
CA VAL A 122 -6.55 2.56 29.24
C VAL A 122 -7.83 1.99 29.88
N PRO A 123 -9.05 2.25 29.38
CA PRO A 123 -10.27 1.73 30.00
C PRO A 123 -10.36 0.20 29.91
N GLN A 124 -9.74 -0.42 28.90
CA GLN A 124 -9.71 -1.88 28.75
C GLN A 124 -8.75 -2.54 29.77
N LEU A 125 -7.70 -1.83 30.19
CA LEU A 125 -6.78 -2.28 31.23
C LEU A 125 -7.36 -2.11 32.64
N LEU A 126 -8.12 -1.03 32.89
CA LEU A 126 -8.78 -0.77 34.17
C LEU A 126 -10.03 -1.65 34.39
N ALA A 127 -10.60 -2.22 33.33
CA ALA A 127 -11.72 -3.14 33.39
C ALA A 127 -11.30 -4.62 33.55
N ARG A 128 -9.99 -4.93 33.60
CA ARG A 128 -9.44 -6.25 33.93
C ARG A 128 -8.92 -6.26 35.36
#